data_AF-A0A340XEJ6-F1
#
_entry.id   AF-A0A340XEJ6-F1
#
_cell.length_a   1.000
_cell.length_b   1.000
_cell.length_c   1.000
_cell.angle_alpha   90.00
_cell.angle_beta   90.00
_cell.angle_gamma   90.00
#
_symmetry.space_group_name_H-M   'P 1'
#
loop_
_entity.id
_entity.type
_entity.pdbx_description
1 polymer ?
#
loop_
_entity_poly.entity_id
_entity_poly.type
_entity_poly.pdbx_seq_one_letter_code
_entity_poly.pdbx_strand_id
1 'polypeptide(L)'
;MSGECQSPNCPGTRAEFFFKCGAHPTSDKETSVALNLITTNSRDITCITCMDIRSPVLVFQCNYRHVICLDCFHLYCVTRLNDRQFVHDPQLGYSLPCVAGCPNSLIKELHHFRILGEEQYNRYQQYGAEECVLQMGGVLCPSPGCGAGLLPEPSQRKVTCEGGSGLGCGFVFCRDCKEPYHEGECSALFEASGTVTQAYRVDEKTAERARWEHASKETIKKTSKPCPRCHVPVEKHGGCMHMKCPQPQCQLEWCWNCGLEWNRACMGDHWFDV
;
A
#
# COMPACT_ATOMS: atom_id res chain seq x y z
N MET A 1 -20.68 8.34 6.56
CA MET A 1 -20.97 9.69 6.03
C MET A 1 -22.33 9.64 5.38
N SER A 2 -23.19 10.61 5.69
CA SER A 2 -24.59 10.62 5.27
C SER A 2 -24.92 11.97 4.63
N GLY A 3 -25.97 12.02 3.83
CA GLY A 3 -26.45 13.23 3.19
C GLY A 3 -27.86 13.01 2.65
N GLU A 4 -28.30 13.85 1.73
CA GLU A 4 -29.61 13.74 1.08
C GLU A 4 -29.44 13.72 -0.44
N CYS A 5 -29.96 12.67 -1.09
CA CYS A 5 -30.00 12.62 -2.53
C CYS A 5 -30.96 13.69 -3.07
N GLN A 6 -30.48 14.55 -3.96
CA GLN A 6 -31.27 15.63 -4.54
C GLN A 6 -32.17 15.17 -5.69
N SER A 7 -32.05 13.90 -6.13
CA SER A 7 -32.93 13.35 -7.15
C SER A 7 -34.35 13.13 -6.60
N PRO A 8 -35.40 13.60 -7.28
CA PRO A 8 -36.78 13.35 -6.86
C PRO A 8 -37.04 11.86 -6.68
N ASN A 9 -37.74 11.49 -5.61
CA ASN A 9 -38.11 10.11 -5.28
C ASN A 9 -36.94 9.16 -4.94
N CYS A 10 -35.76 9.68 -4.59
CA CYS A 10 -34.68 8.86 -4.06
C CYS A 10 -34.53 9.07 -2.54
N PRO A 11 -34.89 8.10 -1.69
CA PRO A 11 -34.71 8.21 -0.23
C PRO A 11 -33.26 7.93 0.22
N GLY A 12 -32.30 7.94 -0.71
CA GLY A 12 -30.91 7.60 -0.44
C GLY A 12 -30.24 8.61 0.48
N THR A 13 -29.73 8.12 1.61
CA THR A 13 -29.07 8.94 2.64
C THR A 13 -27.59 8.68 2.81
N ARG A 14 -27.03 7.71 2.06
CA ARG A 14 -25.62 7.32 2.13
C ARG A 14 -24.91 7.77 0.85
N ALA A 15 -23.77 8.43 1.04
CA ALA A 15 -22.89 8.80 -0.05
C ALA A 15 -21.87 7.66 -0.32
N GLU A 16 -21.63 7.40 -1.60
CA GLU A 16 -20.56 6.55 -2.09
C GLU A 16 -19.50 7.42 -2.77
N PHE A 17 -18.24 7.18 -2.45
CA PHE A 17 -17.11 7.91 -3.02
C PHE A 17 -16.32 6.99 -3.95
N PHE A 18 -15.90 7.52 -5.09
CA PHE A 18 -15.04 6.85 -6.05
C PHE A 18 -14.01 7.84 -6.60
N PHE A 19 -12.92 7.32 -7.17
CA PHE A 19 -11.85 8.11 -7.75
C PHE A 19 -11.73 7.83 -9.24
N LYS A 20 -11.27 8.83 -9.99
CA LYS A 20 -11.00 8.78 -11.43
C LYS A 20 -9.59 9.31 -11.70
N CYS A 21 -9.00 8.92 -12.83
CA CYS A 21 -7.72 9.47 -13.27
C CYS A 21 -7.88 10.97 -13.58
N GLY A 22 -7.02 11.81 -12.98
CA GLY A 22 -6.99 13.25 -13.23
C GLY A 22 -6.15 13.69 -14.45
N ALA A 23 -5.45 12.75 -15.09
CA ALA A 23 -4.51 13.08 -16.17
C ALA A 23 -5.17 13.18 -17.56
N HIS A 24 -6.36 12.61 -17.74
CA HIS A 24 -7.08 12.61 -19.01
C HIS A 24 -8.60 12.54 -18.75
N PRO A 25 -9.44 12.92 -19.73
CA PRO A 25 -10.88 12.70 -19.65
C PRO A 25 -11.21 11.21 -19.45
N THR A 26 -12.25 10.93 -18.66
CA THR A 26 -12.69 9.57 -18.30
C THR A 26 -14.21 9.47 -18.39
N SER A 27 -14.72 8.29 -18.75
CA SER A 27 -16.16 8.01 -18.73
C SER A 27 -16.70 7.79 -17.30
N ASP A 28 -18.01 7.62 -17.15
CA ASP A 28 -18.64 7.37 -15.85
C ASP A 28 -18.43 5.96 -15.31
N LYS A 29 -18.05 5.02 -16.17
CA LYS A 29 -17.77 3.62 -15.78
C LYS A 29 -16.31 3.42 -15.37
N GLU A 30 -15.45 4.38 -15.66
CA GLU A 30 -14.04 4.31 -15.29
C GLU A 30 -13.86 4.74 -13.84
N THR A 31 -13.29 3.83 -13.05
CA THR A 31 -12.87 4.09 -11.68
C THR A 31 -11.39 3.74 -11.54
N SER A 32 -10.74 4.39 -10.59
CA SER A 32 -9.33 4.15 -10.26
C SER A 32 -9.21 3.88 -8.77
N VAL A 33 -8.25 3.03 -8.41
CA VAL A 33 -7.99 2.73 -7.01
C VAL A 33 -7.32 3.92 -6.34
N ALA A 34 -7.81 4.28 -5.15
CA ALA A 34 -7.21 5.34 -4.35
C ALA A 34 -5.95 4.83 -3.64
N LEU A 35 -4.81 5.45 -3.94
CA LEU A 35 -3.54 5.16 -3.27
C LEU A 35 -3.43 5.99 -1.99
N ASN A 36 -4.19 5.61 -0.96
CA ASN A 36 -4.37 6.40 0.27
C ASN A 36 -3.11 6.55 1.14
N LEU A 37 -2.02 5.84 0.86
CA LEU A 37 -0.74 6.01 1.57
C LEU A 37 0.21 6.95 0.84
N ILE A 38 -0.06 7.28 -0.42
CA ILE A 38 0.77 8.15 -1.24
C ILE A 38 0.22 9.57 -1.16
N THR A 39 1.09 10.52 -0.88
CA THR A 39 0.70 11.92 -0.76
C THR A 39 1.81 12.87 -1.21
N THR A 40 1.43 14.09 -1.58
CA THR A 40 2.36 15.17 -1.87
C THR A 40 3.17 15.53 -0.62
N ASN A 41 4.49 15.62 -0.74
CA ASN A 41 5.36 15.95 0.38
C ASN A 41 5.40 17.46 0.67
N SER A 42 4.25 18.04 1.03
CA SER A 42 4.10 19.47 1.33
C SER A 42 4.83 19.93 2.60
N ARG A 43 5.40 18.98 3.35
CA ARG A 43 6.12 19.21 4.62
C ARG A 43 7.64 19.06 4.46
N ASP A 44 8.13 18.80 3.24
CA ASP A 44 9.55 18.63 2.91
C ASP A 44 10.27 17.59 3.79
N ILE A 45 9.58 16.48 4.06
CA ILE A 45 10.08 15.42 4.93
C ILE A 45 11.06 14.55 4.15
N THR A 46 12.22 14.27 4.75
CA THR A 46 13.26 13.45 4.15
C THR A 46 12.87 11.98 4.13
N CYS A 47 13.21 11.29 3.05
CA CYS A 47 13.06 9.84 2.93
C CYS A 47 13.86 9.12 4.03
N ILE A 48 13.24 8.13 4.68
CA ILE A 48 13.86 7.31 5.73
C ILE A 48 15.07 6.48 5.26
N THR A 49 15.20 6.24 3.95
CA THR A 49 16.28 5.41 3.40
C THR A 49 17.40 6.27 2.81
N CYS A 50 17.09 7.18 1.88
CA CYS A 50 18.10 7.95 1.15
C CYS A 50 18.32 9.37 1.68
N MET A 51 17.53 9.83 2.66
CA MET A 51 17.57 11.19 3.21
C MET A 51 17.24 12.35 2.25
N ASP A 52 16.95 12.06 0.98
CA ASP A 52 16.48 13.07 0.02
C ASP A 52 15.07 13.55 0.34
N ILE A 53 14.78 14.82 -0.02
CA ILE A 53 13.41 15.34 -0.09
C ILE A 53 12.89 15.11 -1.51
N ARG A 54 11.83 14.30 -1.62
CA ARG A 54 11.16 13.96 -2.89
C ARG A 54 9.66 14.19 -2.76
N SER A 55 8.96 14.27 -3.89
CA SER A 55 7.49 14.33 -3.91
C SER A 55 6.98 13.63 -5.18
N PRO A 56 5.91 12.82 -5.09
CA PRO A 56 5.19 12.42 -3.86
C PRO A 56 6.00 11.42 -3.00
N VAL A 57 5.49 11.13 -1.81
CA VAL A 57 6.04 10.16 -0.85
C VAL A 57 4.97 9.18 -0.39
N LEU A 58 5.39 8.02 0.11
CA LEU A 58 4.54 7.06 0.80
C LEU A 58 4.70 7.23 2.32
N VAL A 59 3.56 7.25 3.03
CA VAL A 59 3.49 7.35 4.49
C VAL A 59 2.94 6.04 5.05
N PHE A 60 3.77 5.30 5.79
CA PHE A 60 3.34 4.04 6.40
C PHE A 60 2.30 4.25 7.50
N GLN A 61 1.42 3.26 7.68
CA GLN A 61 0.42 3.21 8.77
C GLN A 61 1.02 2.68 10.09
N CYS A 62 2.25 3.06 10.42
CA CYS A 62 2.84 2.79 11.73
C CYS A 62 2.58 3.95 12.70
N ASN A 63 2.80 3.71 14.00
CA ASN A 63 2.60 4.73 15.05
C ASN A 63 3.40 6.02 14.80
N TYR A 64 4.55 5.93 14.13
CA TYR A 64 5.42 7.08 13.85
C TYR A 64 5.17 7.71 12.47
N ARG A 65 4.27 7.12 11.66
CA ARG A 65 3.97 7.55 10.29
C ARG A 65 5.24 7.79 9.46
N HIS A 66 6.12 6.78 9.40
CA HIS A 66 7.39 6.90 8.68
C HIS A 66 7.17 7.15 7.17
N VAL A 67 8.06 7.96 6.59
CA VAL A 67 7.99 8.48 5.23
C VAL A 67 9.10 7.89 4.37
N ILE A 68 8.75 7.44 3.18
CA ILE A 68 9.69 6.90 2.18
C ILE A 68 9.38 7.51 0.80
N CYS A 69 10.41 7.84 0.02
CA CYS A 69 10.20 8.24 -1.39
C CYS A 69 9.81 7.03 -2.25
N LEU A 70 9.17 7.28 -3.40
CA LEU A 70 8.67 6.19 -4.24
C LEU A 70 9.79 5.30 -4.82
N ASP A 71 10.95 5.87 -5.15
CA ASP A 71 12.09 5.10 -5.65
C ASP A 71 12.62 4.12 -4.60
N CYS A 72 12.79 4.59 -3.35
CA CYS A 72 13.20 3.71 -2.25
C CYS A 72 12.12 2.69 -1.88
N PHE A 73 10.84 3.03 -2.03
CA PHE A 73 9.75 2.08 -1.83
C PHE A 73 9.77 0.98 -2.89
N HIS A 74 10.01 1.32 -4.16
CA HIS A 74 10.19 0.36 -5.23
C HIS A 74 11.34 -0.61 -4.91
N LEU A 75 12.51 -0.08 -4.55
CA LEU A 75 13.67 -0.89 -4.18
C LEU A 75 13.38 -1.77 -2.96
N TYR A 76 12.73 -1.22 -1.92
CA TYR A 76 12.32 -1.98 -0.74
C TYR A 76 11.45 -3.18 -1.11
N CYS A 77 10.43 -2.97 -1.95
CA CYS A 77 9.55 -4.05 -2.39
C CYS A 77 10.32 -5.09 -3.21
N VAL A 78 11.10 -4.68 -4.22
CA VAL A 78 11.83 -5.62 -5.09
C VAL A 78 12.85 -6.43 -4.32
N THR A 79 13.63 -5.82 -3.41
CA THR A 79 14.57 -6.55 -2.54
C THR A 79 13.83 -7.59 -1.70
N ARG A 80 12.74 -7.20 -1.04
CA ARG A 80 11.96 -8.13 -0.20
C ARG A 80 11.27 -9.22 -1.01
N LEU A 81 10.90 -8.94 -2.26
CA LEU A 81 10.29 -9.90 -3.16
C LEU A 81 11.34 -10.95 -3.60
N ASN A 82 12.53 -10.51 -3.97
CA ASN A 82 13.64 -11.39 -4.34
C ASN A 82 14.08 -12.29 -3.17
N ASP A 83 14.14 -11.72 -1.96
CA ASP A 83 14.57 -12.45 -0.76
C ASP A 83 13.44 -13.27 -0.10
N ARG A 84 12.21 -13.27 -0.67
CA ARG A 84 11.01 -13.91 -0.09
C ARG A 84 10.71 -13.46 1.36
N GLN A 85 10.84 -12.16 1.63
CA GLN A 85 10.70 -11.54 2.95
C GLN A 85 9.46 -10.66 3.11
N PHE A 86 8.43 -10.89 2.30
CA PHE A 86 7.11 -10.35 2.55
C PHE A 86 6.44 -11.12 3.70
N VAL A 87 5.50 -10.47 4.36
CA VAL A 87 4.79 -11.03 5.52
C VAL A 87 3.40 -11.47 5.06
N HIS A 88 3.07 -12.74 5.29
CA HIS A 88 1.73 -13.25 5.09
C HIS A 88 0.86 -12.96 6.32
N ASP A 89 -0.28 -12.33 6.10
CA ASP A 89 -1.35 -12.15 7.08
C ASP A 89 -2.61 -12.90 6.59
N PRO A 90 -3.25 -13.75 7.41
CA PRO A 90 -4.39 -14.57 6.97
C PRO A 90 -5.62 -13.81 6.46
N GLN A 91 -5.82 -12.55 6.89
CA GLN A 91 -6.99 -11.76 6.52
C GLN A 91 -6.68 -10.74 5.42
N LEU A 92 -5.43 -10.25 5.40
CA LEU A 92 -4.98 -9.24 4.47
C LEU A 92 -4.30 -9.83 3.23
N GLY A 93 -3.56 -10.93 3.38
CA GLY A 93 -2.73 -11.54 2.35
C GLY A 93 -1.25 -11.21 2.51
N TYR A 94 -0.51 -11.18 1.39
CA TYR A 94 0.94 -10.99 1.37
C TYR A 94 1.29 -9.49 1.29
N SER A 95 1.99 -8.95 2.28
CA SER A 95 2.25 -7.51 2.36
C SER A 95 3.60 -7.18 2.99
N LEU A 96 3.94 -5.90 3.09
CA LEU A 96 5.14 -5.40 3.74
C LEU A 96 4.81 -4.46 4.89
N PRO A 97 5.54 -4.55 6.01
CA PRO A 97 5.44 -3.61 7.10
C PRO A 97 6.21 -2.31 6.79
N CYS A 98 6.18 -1.39 7.73
CA CYS A 98 7.08 -0.25 7.74
C CYS A 98 8.54 -0.71 7.66
N VAL A 99 9.32 -0.06 6.79
CA VAL A 99 10.74 -0.35 6.56
C VAL A 99 11.61 -0.21 7.82
N ALA A 100 11.18 0.57 8.80
CA ALA A 100 11.83 0.71 10.11
C ALA A 100 11.52 -0.44 11.09
N GLY A 101 10.78 -1.47 10.67
CA GLY A 101 10.44 -2.62 11.51
C GLY A 101 9.37 -2.35 12.56
N CYS A 102 8.52 -1.34 12.37
CA CYS A 102 7.44 -1.05 13.32
C CYS A 102 6.41 -2.18 13.37
N PRO A 103 5.90 -2.58 14.56
CA PRO A 103 4.84 -3.57 14.65
C PRO A 103 3.53 -3.04 14.05
N ASN A 104 2.64 -3.96 13.66
CA ASN A 104 1.27 -3.67 13.19
C ASN A 104 1.19 -2.62 12.08
N SER A 105 2.16 -2.63 11.16
CA SER A 105 2.33 -1.57 10.16
C SER A 105 2.23 -2.07 8.71
N LEU A 106 1.59 -3.22 8.50
CA LEU A 106 1.37 -3.79 7.17
C LEU A 106 0.54 -2.84 6.30
N ILE A 107 0.92 -2.73 5.03
CA ILE A 107 0.14 -2.01 4.02
C ILE A 107 -1.14 -2.79 3.74
N LYS A 108 -2.28 -2.19 4.08
CA LYS A 108 -3.60 -2.85 3.98
C LYS A 108 -4.22 -2.82 2.58
N GLU A 109 -3.88 -1.81 1.78
CA GLU A 109 -4.38 -1.70 0.41
C GLU A 109 -3.33 -2.25 -0.54
N LEU A 110 -3.50 -3.51 -0.97
CA LEU A 110 -2.52 -4.24 -1.79
C LEU A 110 -2.33 -3.61 -3.18
N HIS A 111 -3.27 -2.80 -3.66
CA HIS A 111 -3.11 -2.08 -4.93
C HIS A 111 -1.95 -1.08 -4.92
N HIS A 112 -1.41 -0.72 -3.75
CA HIS A 112 -0.16 0.06 -3.68
C HIS A 112 1.01 -0.64 -4.38
N PHE A 113 1.04 -1.97 -4.39
CA PHE A 113 2.11 -2.71 -5.07
C PHE A 113 2.01 -2.66 -6.60
N ARG A 114 0.92 -2.13 -7.18
CA ARG A 114 0.84 -1.90 -8.63
C ARG A 114 1.81 -0.82 -9.12
N ILE A 115 2.29 0.05 -8.23
CA ILE A 115 3.29 1.07 -8.58
C ILE A 115 4.67 0.46 -8.91
N LEU A 116 4.88 -0.82 -8.60
CA LEU A 116 6.08 -1.56 -8.99
C LEU A 116 6.13 -1.87 -10.50
N GLY A 117 5.04 -1.60 -11.22
CA GLY A 117 4.89 -1.98 -12.62
C GLY A 117 4.40 -3.41 -12.78
N GLU A 118 3.96 -3.74 -14.00
CA GLU A 118 3.29 -4.99 -14.32
C GLU A 118 4.16 -6.23 -14.04
N GLU A 119 5.44 -6.18 -14.44
CA GLU A 119 6.37 -7.30 -14.26
C GLU A 119 6.54 -7.68 -12.78
N GLN A 120 6.85 -6.69 -11.93
CA GLN A 120 7.08 -6.94 -10.50
C GLN A 120 5.78 -7.24 -9.76
N TYR A 121 4.66 -6.63 -10.17
CA TYR A 121 3.36 -6.92 -9.58
C TYR A 121 2.90 -8.35 -9.91
N ASN A 122 3.12 -8.84 -11.13
CA ASN A 122 2.83 -10.22 -11.51
C ASN A 122 3.66 -11.21 -10.69
N ARG A 123 4.96 -10.93 -10.49
CA ARG A 123 5.82 -11.72 -9.59
C ARG A 123 5.30 -11.70 -8.15
N TYR A 124 4.87 -10.53 -7.65
CA TYR A 124 4.26 -10.39 -6.33
C TYR A 124 2.98 -11.22 -6.19
N GLN A 125 2.09 -11.21 -7.19
CA GLN A 125 0.87 -12.01 -7.16
C GLN A 125 1.18 -13.52 -7.16
N GLN A 126 2.13 -13.95 -7.98
CA GLN A 126 2.58 -15.34 -8.01
C GLN A 126 3.14 -15.76 -6.65
N TYR A 127 4.05 -14.98 -6.07
CA TYR A 127 4.67 -15.32 -4.78
C TYR A 127 3.68 -15.28 -3.63
N GLY A 128 2.70 -14.37 -3.66
CA GLY A 128 1.61 -14.35 -2.68
C GLY A 128 0.70 -15.57 -2.77
N ALA A 129 0.41 -16.05 -3.99
CA ALA A 129 -0.35 -17.28 -4.19
C ALA A 129 0.43 -18.52 -3.74
N GLU A 130 1.72 -18.59 -4.06
CA GLU A 130 2.63 -19.64 -3.60
C GLU A 130 2.68 -19.70 -2.07
N GLU A 131 2.85 -18.55 -1.40
CA GLU A 131 2.90 -18.47 0.06
C GLU A 131 1.57 -18.91 0.69
N CYS A 132 0.43 -18.50 0.13
CA CYS A 132 -0.89 -18.94 0.59
C CYS A 132 -1.02 -20.47 0.57
N VAL A 133 -0.59 -21.12 -0.51
CA VAL A 133 -0.59 -22.59 -0.62
C VAL A 133 0.27 -23.22 0.46
N LEU A 134 1.46 -22.69 0.71
CA LEU A 134 2.38 -23.20 1.75
C LEU A 134 1.78 -23.03 3.16
N GLN A 135 1.16 -21.88 3.46
CA GLN A 135 0.50 -21.63 4.75
C GLN A 135 -0.72 -22.53 4.98
N MET A 136 -1.38 -22.98 3.91
CA MET A 136 -2.44 -23.99 3.96
C MET A 136 -1.90 -25.43 4.11
N GLY A 137 -0.59 -25.63 4.26
CA GLY A 137 0.05 -26.94 4.35
C GLY A 137 0.29 -27.63 3.01
N GLY A 138 0.12 -26.91 1.90
CA GLY A 138 0.39 -27.37 0.56
C GLY A 138 1.87 -27.48 0.21
N VAL A 139 2.15 -27.72 -1.07
CA VAL A 139 3.49 -27.80 -1.63
C VAL A 139 3.52 -27.27 -3.06
N LEU A 140 4.65 -26.69 -3.47
CA LEU A 140 4.87 -26.24 -4.84
C LEU A 140 5.53 -27.35 -5.66
N CYS A 141 5.15 -27.47 -6.94
CA CYS A 141 5.82 -28.37 -7.87
C CYS A 141 7.26 -27.91 -8.10
N PRO A 142 8.27 -28.77 -7.88
CA PRO A 142 9.68 -28.41 -8.03
C PRO A 142 10.18 -28.46 -9.49
N SER A 143 9.35 -28.93 -10.43
CA SER A 143 9.74 -29.03 -11.84
C SER A 143 10.08 -27.64 -12.41
N PRO A 144 11.24 -27.48 -13.06
CA PRO A 144 11.62 -26.21 -13.69
C PRO A 144 10.52 -25.72 -14.65
N GLY A 145 10.12 -24.46 -14.50
CA GLY A 145 9.09 -23.84 -15.34
C GLY A 145 7.63 -24.22 -15.01
N CYS A 146 7.39 -25.06 -14.00
CA CYS A 146 6.03 -25.38 -13.54
C CYS A 146 5.62 -24.53 -12.32
N GLY A 147 6.14 -24.82 -11.13
CA GLY A 147 5.82 -24.07 -9.91
C GLY A 147 4.36 -24.14 -9.44
N ALA A 148 3.55 -25.08 -9.98
CA ALA A 148 2.14 -25.19 -9.61
C ALA A 148 1.96 -25.45 -8.10
N GLY A 149 1.04 -24.70 -7.48
CA GLY A 149 0.68 -24.87 -6.07
C GLY A 149 -0.31 -26.02 -5.89
N LEU A 150 0.02 -26.98 -5.03
CA LEU A 150 -0.74 -28.21 -4.80
C LEU A 150 -1.15 -28.32 -3.33
N LEU A 151 -2.38 -28.77 -3.07
CA LEU A 151 -2.91 -29.02 -1.73
C LEU A 151 -3.21 -30.51 -1.55
N PRO A 152 -2.18 -31.38 -1.44
CA PRO A 152 -2.38 -32.80 -1.19
C PRO A 152 -2.78 -33.06 0.27
N GLU A 153 -3.41 -34.21 0.52
CA GLU A 153 -3.74 -34.65 1.88
C GLU A 153 -2.51 -34.62 2.79
N PRO A 154 -2.60 -34.19 4.07
CA PRO A 154 -1.44 -33.94 4.93
C PRO A 154 -0.48 -35.13 5.11
N SER A 155 -0.99 -36.36 5.08
CA SER A 155 -0.19 -37.58 5.23
C SER A 155 0.37 -38.14 3.92
N GLN A 156 -0.02 -37.58 2.78
CA GLN A 156 0.38 -38.09 1.48
C GLN A 156 1.79 -37.62 1.10
N ARG A 157 2.74 -38.57 1.04
CA ARG A 157 4.13 -38.30 0.64
C ARG A 157 4.34 -38.27 -0.87
N LYS A 158 3.55 -39.04 -1.61
CA LYS A 158 3.56 -39.08 -3.09
C LYS A 158 2.66 -37.97 -3.63
N VAL A 159 3.25 -36.93 -4.20
CA VAL A 159 2.49 -35.81 -4.78
C VAL A 159 2.62 -35.86 -6.30
N THR A 160 1.49 -35.77 -7.00
CA THR A 160 1.45 -35.69 -8.47
C THR A 160 1.02 -34.29 -8.87
N CYS A 161 1.81 -33.64 -9.72
CA CYS A 161 1.43 -32.38 -10.35
C CYS A 161 0.49 -32.68 -11.53
N GLU A 162 -0.79 -32.94 -11.25
CA GLU A 162 -1.74 -33.42 -12.25
C GLU A 162 -2.02 -32.40 -13.35
N GLY A 163 -1.91 -32.85 -14.60
CA GLY A 163 -2.13 -32.02 -15.80
C GLY A 163 -3.58 -31.93 -16.28
N GLY A 164 -4.55 -32.49 -15.54
CA GLY A 164 -5.95 -32.66 -16.00
C GLY A 164 -6.69 -31.38 -16.36
N SER A 165 -6.21 -30.22 -15.90
CA SER A 165 -6.73 -28.88 -16.21
C SER A 165 -5.76 -28.02 -17.02
N GLY A 166 -4.67 -28.58 -17.55
CA GLY A 166 -3.63 -27.86 -18.31
C GLY A 166 -2.66 -27.03 -17.46
N LEU A 167 -2.72 -27.13 -16.12
CA LEU A 167 -1.92 -26.35 -15.18
C LEU A 167 -0.73 -27.12 -14.57
N GLY A 168 -0.81 -28.46 -14.49
CA GLY A 168 0.26 -29.31 -13.97
C GLY A 168 1.15 -29.91 -15.06
N CYS A 169 2.39 -30.25 -14.70
CA CYS A 169 3.40 -30.80 -15.62
C CYS A 169 3.49 -32.35 -15.64
N GLY A 170 2.68 -33.03 -14.83
CA GLY A 170 2.71 -34.48 -14.68
C GLY A 170 3.82 -35.01 -13.78
N PHE A 171 4.68 -34.14 -13.23
CA PHE A 171 5.78 -34.57 -12.37
C PHE A 171 5.27 -35.19 -11.06
N VAL A 172 5.81 -36.36 -10.71
CA VAL A 172 5.49 -37.10 -9.49
C VAL A 172 6.69 -37.04 -8.56
N PHE A 173 6.52 -36.41 -7.40
CA PHE A 173 7.61 -36.07 -6.49
C PHE A 173 7.30 -36.40 -5.03
N CYS A 174 8.36 -36.48 -4.23
CA CYS A 174 8.28 -36.65 -2.80
C CYS A 174 7.98 -35.30 -2.12
N ARG A 175 6.93 -35.27 -1.28
CA ARG A 175 6.55 -34.07 -0.50
C ARG A 175 7.70 -33.53 0.33
N ASP A 176 8.56 -34.39 0.87
CA ASP A 176 9.54 -34.01 1.88
C ASP A 176 10.81 -33.44 1.23
N CYS A 177 11.51 -34.25 0.43
CA CYS A 177 12.76 -33.86 -0.21
C CYS A 177 12.61 -33.12 -1.55
N LYS A 178 11.39 -33.05 -2.12
CA LYS A 178 11.11 -32.43 -3.45
C LYS A 178 11.77 -33.13 -4.66
N GLU A 179 12.40 -34.27 -4.46
CA GLU A 179 12.96 -35.13 -5.52
C GLU A 179 11.90 -36.02 -6.19
N PRO A 180 12.19 -36.68 -7.33
CA PRO A 180 11.30 -37.69 -7.90
C PRO A 180 10.81 -38.68 -6.83
N TYR A 181 9.54 -39.08 -6.91
CA TYR A 181 8.96 -39.93 -5.87
C TYR A 181 9.76 -41.24 -5.72
N HIS A 182 10.05 -41.59 -4.47
CA HIS A 182 10.77 -42.78 -4.09
C HIS A 182 10.07 -43.45 -2.90
N GLU A 183 10.28 -44.76 -2.75
CA GLU A 183 9.95 -45.51 -1.54
C GLU A 183 11.13 -45.44 -0.55
N GLY A 184 10.88 -45.65 0.76
CA GLY A 184 11.91 -45.55 1.79
C GLY A 184 12.20 -44.13 2.30
N GLU A 185 13.32 -43.93 2.99
CA GLU A 185 13.72 -42.65 3.61
C GLU A 185 14.34 -41.67 2.59
N CYS A 186 14.29 -40.37 2.88
CA CYS A 186 14.92 -39.33 2.05
C CYS A 186 16.44 -39.31 2.28
N SER A 187 17.22 -39.28 1.20
CA SER A 187 18.67 -39.48 1.24
C SER A 187 19.50 -38.28 1.71
N ALA A 188 18.90 -37.09 1.88
CA ALA A 188 19.54 -35.95 2.55
C ALA A 188 18.50 -34.90 2.98
N LEU A 189 18.45 -34.58 4.26
CA LEU A 189 17.80 -33.36 4.75
C LEU A 189 18.76 -32.20 4.49
N PHE A 190 18.49 -31.36 3.49
CA PHE A 190 19.21 -30.11 3.35
C PHE A 190 18.82 -29.21 4.53
N GLU A 191 19.77 -28.95 5.43
CA GLU A 191 19.57 -28.01 6.53
C GLU A 191 19.24 -26.62 5.96
N ALA A 192 18.00 -26.17 6.15
CA ALA A 192 17.60 -24.80 5.83
C ALA A 192 18.21 -23.85 6.88
N SER A 193 19.50 -23.58 6.77
CA SER A 193 20.16 -22.53 7.54
C SER A 193 19.91 -21.19 6.87
N GLY A 194 18.90 -20.48 7.37
CA GLY A 194 18.49 -19.19 6.84
C GLY A 194 18.16 -18.21 7.95
N THR A 195 19.08 -17.95 8.89
CA THR A 195 19.03 -16.72 9.67
C THR A 195 19.34 -15.55 8.74
N VAL A 196 18.33 -15.03 8.07
CA VAL A 196 18.50 -13.91 7.15
C VAL A 196 18.60 -12.62 7.94
N THR A 197 19.81 -12.06 7.97
CA THR A 197 20.07 -10.70 8.47
C THR A 197 19.20 -9.70 7.70
N GLN A 198 18.43 -8.90 8.45
CA GLN A 198 17.52 -7.88 7.94
C GLN A 198 18.31 -6.83 7.12
N ALA A 199 18.24 -6.93 5.78
CA ALA A 199 19.07 -6.13 4.86
C ALA A 199 18.78 -4.62 4.91
N TYR A 200 17.60 -4.21 5.37
CA TYR A 200 17.28 -2.82 5.65
C TYR A 200 17.48 -2.52 7.14
N ARG A 201 18.66 -2.03 7.50
CA ARG A 201 18.88 -1.38 8.79
C ARG A 201 18.65 0.11 8.61
N VAL A 202 17.58 0.61 9.23
CA VAL A 202 17.31 2.04 9.33
C VAL A 202 17.97 2.56 10.60
N ASP A 203 18.78 3.61 10.47
CA ASP A 203 19.35 4.32 11.61
C ASP A 203 18.26 5.09 12.38
N GLU A 204 18.36 5.08 13.72
CA GLU A 204 17.34 5.64 14.61
C GLU A 204 17.12 7.14 14.38
N LYS A 205 18.20 7.92 14.18
CA LYS A 205 18.10 9.37 13.91
C LYS A 205 17.45 9.65 12.57
N THR A 206 17.68 8.75 11.61
CA THR A 206 17.05 8.84 10.28
C THR A 206 15.55 8.57 10.38
N ALA A 207 15.15 7.56 11.15
CA ALA A 207 13.75 7.25 11.41
C ALA A 207 13.02 8.41 12.12
N GLU A 208 13.66 9.08 13.08
CA GLU A 208 13.10 10.26 13.76
C GLU A 208 12.81 11.43 12.81
N ARG A 209 13.73 11.72 11.89
CA ARG A 209 13.57 12.80 10.91
C ARG A 209 12.52 12.48 9.84
N ALA A 210 12.31 11.20 9.55
CA ALA A 210 11.41 10.74 8.50
C ALA A 210 9.97 10.48 9.00
N ARG A 211 9.51 11.15 10.05
CA ARG A 211 8.13 11.01 10.57
C ARG A 211 7.22 12.06 9.95
N TRP A 212 6.04 11.67 9.45
CA TRP A 212 5.08 12.59 8.79
C TRP A 212 4.64 13.74 9.68
N GLU A 213 4.49 13.47 10.98
CA GLU A 213 4.04 14.42 11.99
C GLU A 213 5.20 15.19 12.62
N HIS A 214 6.45 14.94 12.19
CA HIS A 214 7.57 15.76 12.63
C HIS A 214 7.36 17.18 12.10
N ALA A 215 6.95 18.08 13.00
CA ALA A 215 6.65 19.45 12.69
C ALA A 215 7.90 20.12 12.10
N SER A 216 7.92 20.36 10.79
CA SER A 216 8.89 21.29 10.25
C SER A 216 8.53 22.68 10.79
N LYS A 217 9.54 23.52 11.05
CA LYS A 217 9.33 24.91 11.53
C LYS A 217 8.40 25.71 10.60
N GLU A 218 8.19 25.24 9.37
CA GLU A 218 7.26 25.82 8.39
C GLU A 218 5.80 25.39 8.61
N THR A 219 5.52 24.14 8.98
CA THR A 219 4.14 23.67 9.23
C THR A 219 3.54 24.32 10.48
N ILE A 220 4.38 24.60 11.48
CA ILE A 220 3.99 25.31 12.71
C ILE A 220 3.47 26.73 12.40
N LYS A 221 3.83 27.32 11.25
CA LYS A 221 3.53 28.72 10.92
C LYS A 221 2.21 28.99 10.20
N LYS A 222 1.39 27.99 9.85
CA LYS A 222 0.14 28.24 9.08
C LYS A 222 -1.09 27.54 9.65
N THR A 223 -1.34 27.72 10.95
CA THR A 223 -2.66 27.39 11.54
C THR A 223 -3.73 28.41 11.17
N SER A 224 -3.32 29.62 10.75
CA SER A 224 -4.19 30.72 10.33
C SER A 224 -3.79 31.26 8.96
N LYS A 225 -4.77 31.60 8.12
CA LYS A 225 -4.60 32.27 6.82
C LYS A 225 -5.64 33.38 6.66
N PRO A 226 -5.31 34.51 6.02
CA PRO A 226 -6.28 35.58 5.78
C PRO A 226 -7.36 35.13 4.78
N CYS A 227 -8.61 35.49 5.06
CA CYS A 227 -9.72 35.29 4.13
C CYS A 227 -9.45 36.02 2.79
N PRO A 228 -9.64 35.39 1.62
CA PRO A 228 -9.38 36.02 0.31
C PRO A 228 -10.18 37.30 0.04
N ARG A 229 -11.36 37.44 0.67
CA ARG A 229 -12.27 38.59 0.46
C ARG A 229 -12.10 39.69 1.52
N CYS A 230 -12.06 39.31 2.80
CA CYS A 230 -12.10 40.29 3.90
C CYS A 230 -10.77 40.40 4.67
N HIS A 231 -9.77 39.59 4.33
CA HIS A 231 -8.44 39.53 4.93
C HIS A 231 -8.37 39.22 6.43
N VAL A 232 -9.51 39.01 7.09
CA VAL A 232 -9.56 38.56 8.48
C VAL A 232 -8.86 37.20 8.58
N PRO A 233 -7.94 37.01 9.55
CA PRO A 233 -7.31 35.73 9.81
C PRO A 233 -8.36 34.66 10.17
N VAL A 234 -8.30 33.52 9.48
CA VAL A 234 -9.17 32.36 9.70
C VAL A 234 -8.30 31.17 10.08
N GLU A 235 -8.62 30.51 11.19
CA GLU A 235 -7.93 29.30 11.63
C GLU A 235 -8.48 28.05 10.92
N LYS A 236 -7.59 27.10 10.58
CA LYS A 236 -7.99 25.79 10.05
C LYS A 236 -8.25 24.83 11.20
N HIS A 237 -9.49 24.34 11.28
CA HIS A 237 -9.88 23.29 12.21
C HIS A 237 -10.13 21.98 11.44
N GLY A 238 -9.23 21.02 11.60
CA GLY A 238 -9.35 19.67 11.02
C GLY A 238 -8.77 19.52 9.61
N GLY A 239 -9.18 18.43 8.94
CA GLY A 239 -8.64 18.01 7.64
C GLY A 239 -9.30 18.65 6.42
N CYS A 240 -10.47 19.27 6.54
CA CYS A 240 -11.17 19.83 5.36
C CYS A 240 -10.43 21.04 4.77
N MET A 241 -10.28 21.07 3.44
CA MET A 241 -9.78 22.26 2.74
C MET A 241 -10.88 23.26 2.39
N HIS A 242 -12.16 22.85 2.50
CA HIS A 242 -13.30 23.75 2.34
C HIS A 242 -13.52 24.56 3.62
N MET A 243 -13.22 25.86 3.55
CA MET A 243 -13.31 26.78 4.68
C MET A 243 -14.47 27.74 4.49
N LYS A 244 -15.18 28.06 5.57
CA LYS A 244 -16.17 29.15 5.59
C LYS A 244 -15.65 30.30 6.44
N CYS A 245 -15.64 31.51 5.90
CA CYS A 245 -15.22 32.69 6.64
C CYS A 245 -16.19 32.93 7.82
N PRO A 246 -15.68 33.00 9.08
CA PRO A 246 -16.54 33.13 10.26
C PRO A 246 -17.18 34.52 10.39
N GLN A 247 -16.69 35.51 9.63
CA GLN A 247 -17.22 36.88 9.67
C GLN A 247 -18.66 36.91 9.12
N PRO A 248 -19.66 37.39 9.90
CA PRO A 248 -21.07 37.42 9.50
C PRO A 248 -21.32 38.18 8.19
N GLN A 249 -20.57 39.26 7.97
CA GLN A 249 -20.65 40.12 6.78
C GLN A 249 -19.92 39.56 5.54
N CYS A 250 -19.15 38.48 5.69
CA CYS A 250 -18.37 37.89 4.59
C CYS A 250 -18.93 36.54 4.16
N GLN A 251 -18.98 35.57 5.08
CA GLN A 251 -19.46 34.19 4.89
C GLN A 251 -18.92 33.47 3.64
N LEU A 252 -17.83 33.95 3.04
CA LEU A 252 -17.23 33.33 1.85
C LEU A 252 -16.82 31.89 2.13
N GLU A 253 -17.18 31.00 1.23
CA GLU A 253 -16.68 29.64 1.12
C GLU A 253 -15.46 29.61 0.21
N TRP A 254 -14.32 29.14 0.70
CA TRP A 254 -13.04 29.22 -0.01
C TRP A 254 -12.14 28.01 0.27
N CYS A 255 -11.24 27.72 -0.66
CA CYS A 255 -10.27 26.63 -0.53
C CYS A 255 -9.04 27.09 0.27
N TRP A 256 -8.72 26.41 1.37
CA TRP A 256 -7.55 26.68 2.20
C TRP A 256 -6.24 26.61 1.42
N ASN A 257 -6.13 25.68 0.47
CA ASN A 257 -4.92 25.50 -0.34
C ASN A 257 -4.78 26.60 -1.40
N CYS A 258 -5.82 26.83 -2.20
CA CYS A 258 -5.77 27.76 -3.33
C CYS A 258 -5.94 29.23 -2.94
N GLY A 259 -6.62 29.54 -1.83
CA GLY A 259 -6.99 30.92 -1.49
C GLY A 259 -8.03 31.53 -2.43
N LEU A 260 -8.84 30.69 -3.10
CA LEU A 260 -9.88 31.09 -4.04
C LEU A 260 -11.26 30.59 -3.56
N GLU A 261 -12.33 31.13 -4.15
CA GLU A 261 -13.70 30.69 -3.88
C GLU A 261 -13.87 29.17 -4.14
N TRP A 262 -14.61 28.51 -3.25
CA TRP A 262 -14.77 27.06 -3.28
C TRP A 262 -15.47 26.60 -4.56
N ASN A 263 -14.93 25.57 -5.20
CA ASN A 263 -15.44 25.08 -6.48
C ASN A 263 -15.21 23.57 -6.64
N ARG A 264 -15.84 22.99 -7.67
CA ARG A 264 -15.80 21.54 -7.92
C ARG A 264 -14.41 21.01 -8.26
N ALA A 265 -13.51 21.83 -8.81
CA ALA A 265 -12.13 21.40 -9.04
C ALA A 265 -11.40 21.22 -7.71
N CYS A 266 -11.56 22.16 -6.75
CA CYS A 266 -11.00 21.99 -5.41
C CYS A 266 -11.59 20.77 -4.68
N MET A 267 -12.89 20.50 -4.85
CA MET A 267 -13.54 19.28 -4.34
C MET A 267 -12.94 18.00 -4.93
N GLY A 268 -12.60 17.99 -6.22
CA GLY A 268 -12.05 16.81 -6.90
C GLY A 268 -10.58 16.58 -6.58
N ASP A 269 -9.78 17.65 -6.59
CA ASP A 269 -8.32 17.55 -6.59
C ASP A 269 -7.74 17.47 -5.18
N HIS A 270 -8.32 18.16 -4.19
CA HIS A 270 -7.76 18.28 -2.85
C HIS A 270 -8.81 18.69 -1.80
N TRP A 271 -9.91 17.91 -1.71
CA TRP A 271 -10.97 18.17 -0.74
C TRP A 271 -10.46 18.17 0.71
N PHE A 272 -9.59 17.22 1.04
CA PHE A 272 -9.08 17.00 2.38
C PHE A 272 -7.56 17.05 2.41
N ASP A 273 -7.03 17.39 3.57
CA ASP A 273 -5.62 17.31 3.94
C ASP A 273 -5.21 15.87 4.25
N VAL A 274 -3.90 15.64 4.19
CA VAL A 274 -3.21 14.33 4.23
C VAL A 274 -2.29 14.16 5.44
#